data_AF-A0A9E5FJ93-F1
#
_entry.id   AF-A0A9E5FJ93-F1
#
_cell.length_a   1.000
_cell.length_b   1.000
_cell.length_c   1.000
_cell.angle_alpha   90.00
_cell.angle_beta   90.00
_cell.angle_gamma   90.00
#
_symmetry.space_group_name_H-M   'P 1'
#
loop_
_entity.id
_entity.type
_entity.pdbx_description
1 polymer ?
#
loop_
_entity_poly.entity_id
_entity_poly.type
_entity_poly.pdbx_seq_one_letter_code
_entity_poly.pdbx_strand_id
1 'polypeptide(L)'
;MSDIPLPEIRGDVSRRLINSLGLALVAVFIIGLGLLIWEPMITWTQGEEARDQALIEEWVGQARIGQYTLRSLVNNYMKASVGDNQNQKIRRREIQDFLKELGTPVSLTESTYLPLLPVVYRIELKFKQEKIPPIIWDSGLPRAEGVATSRTVILTEECIVIVHAQLRAYQDRLRLEEEQIRRKTILGSALMGMTAIGLAWVLLTGWRIDLERRARRRSRESALLARSEELKRELDRQAEFLASLNVVAGSYAHNLQNLLLPPVGLIDECLGQI
;
A
#
# COMPACT_ATOMS: atom_id res chain seq x y z
N MET A 1 -44.85 29.75 -31.96
CA MET A 1 -43.96 30.02 -30.79
C MET A 1 -43.22 28.74 -30.50
N SER A 2 -41.93 28.70 -30.83
CA SER A 2 -41.05 27.54 -30.71
C SER A 2 -40.32 27.60 -29.37
N ASP A 3 -40.62 26.65 -28.49
CA ASP A 3 -39.87 26.45 -27.25
C ASP A 3 -38.47 25.91 -27.56
N ILE A 4 -37.46 26.75 -27.31
CA ILE A 4 -36.06 26.38 -27.41
C ILE A 4 -35.67 25.72 -26.08
N PRO A 5 -35.34 24.42 -26.04
CA PRO A 5 -34.91 23.77 -24.81
C PRO A 5 -33.52 24.31 -24.42
N LEU A 6 -33.45 24.97 -23.26
CA LEU A 6 -32.20 25.44 -22.69
C LEU A 6 -31.26 24.26 -22.37
N PRO A 7 -29.97 24.33 -22.73
CA PRO A 7 -29.04 23.23 -22.52
C PRO A 7 -28.71 23.09 -21.03
N GLU A 8 -28.83 21.85 -20.53
CA GLU A 8 -28.59 21.41 -19.17
C GLU A 8 -27.08 21.35 -18.86
N ILE A 9 -26.39 22.50 -18.92
CA ILE A 9 -24.91 22.60 -18.81
C ILE A 9 -24.42 22.49 -17.34
N ARG A 10 -25.32 22.63 -16.36
CA ARG A 10 -24.95 22.81 -14.95
C ARG A 10 -24.50 21.53 -14.22
N GLY A 11 -24.75 20.34 -14.78
CA GLY A 11 -24.51 19.06 -14.10
C GLY A 11 -23.14 18.39 -14.35
N ASP A 12 -22.47 18.69 -15.45
CA ASP A 12 -21.27 17.92 -15.87
C ASP A 12 -19.97 18.50 -15.30
N VAL A 13 -19.91 19.83 -15.09
CA VAL A 13 -18.72 20.51 -14.55
C VAL A 13 -18.56 20.25 -13.05
N SER A 14 -19.66 20.23 -12.29
CA SER A 14 -19.61 19.97 -10.83
C SER A 14 -19.11 18.55 -10.53
N ARG A 15 -19.50 17.56 -11.33
CA ARG A 15 -19.06 16.16 -11.16
C ARG A 15 -17.58 15.95 -11.44
N ARG A 16 -17.02 16.66 -12.43
CA ARG A 16 -15.57 16.60 -12.73
C ARG A 16 -14.74 17.23 -11.61
N LEU A 17 -15.18 18.38 -11.08
CA LEU A 17 -14.50 19.07 -9.98
C LEU A 17 -14.51 18.26 -8.68
N ILE A 18 -15.62 17.61 -8.35
CA ILE A 18 -15.74 16.76 -7.14
C ILE A 18 -14.77 15.57 -7.23
N ASN A 19 -14.65 14.94 -8.41
CA ASN A 19 -13.77 13.79 -8.59
C ASN A 19 -12.28 14.17 -8.55
N SER A 20 -11.89 15.32 -9.11
CA SER A 20 -10.49 15.79 -9.06
C SER A 20 -10.06 16.21 -7.66
N LEU A 21 -10.96 16.83 -6.89
CA LEU A 21 -10.71 17.20 -5.49
C LEU A 21 -10.51 15.97 -4.61
N GLY A 22 -11.31 14.91 -4.81
CA GLY A 22 -11.15 13.65 -4.09
C GLY A 22 -9.78 13.00 -4.32
N LEU A 23 -9.29 12.99 -5.56
CA LEU A 23 -7.97 12.45 -5.90
C LEU A 23 -6.82 13.25 -5.28
N ALA A 24 -6.90 14.58 -5.29
CA ALA A 24 -5.88 15.43 -4.69
C ALA A 24 -5.79 15.22 -3.17
N LEU A 25 -6.93 15.07 -2.49
CA LEU A 25 -6.99 14.85 -1.04
C LEU A 25 -6.36 13.50 -0.64
N VAL A 26 -6.59 12.45 -1.43
CA VAL A 26 -5.96 11.13 -1.22
C VAL A 26 -4.45 11.20 -1.42
N ALA A 27 -3.97 11.91 -2.45
CA ALA A 27 -2.54 12.07 -2.69
C ALA A 27 -1.83 12.81 -1.54
N VAL A 28 -2.42 13.89 -1.04
CA VAL A 28 -1.88 14.65 0.11
C VAL A 28 -1.84 13.77 1.37
N PHE A 29 -2.87 12.96 1.60
CA PHE A 29 -2.93 12.07 2.75
C PHE A 29 -1.83 11.00 2.71
N ILE A 30 -1.59 10.39 1.54
CA ILE A 30 -0.52 9.38 1.36
C ILE A 30 0.86 9.99 1.58
N ILE A 31 1.11 11.19 1.05
CA ILE A 31 2.41 11.88 1.22
C ILE A 31 2.63 12.26 2.69
N GLY A 32 1.61 12.81 3.36
CA GLY A 32 1.68 13.17 4.78
C GLY A 32 1.95 11.97 5.68
N LEU A 33 1.31 10.83 5.40
CA LEU A 33 1.52 9.59 6.14
C LEU A 33 2.94 9.05 5.94
N GLY A 34 3.49 9.14 4.73
CA GLY A 34 4.85 8.71 4.41
C GLY A 34 5.90 9.51 5.18
N LEU A 35 5.75 10.83 5.28
CA LEU A 35 6.66 11.70 6.01
C LEU A 35 6.59 11.47 7.52
N LEU A 36 5.40 11.26 8.08
CA LEU A 36 5.21 11.00 9.51
C LEU A 36 5.90 9.69 9.98
N ILE A 37 5.96 8.68 9.10
CA ILE A 37 6.56 7.37 9.41
C ILE A 37 8.08 7.39 9.20
N TRP A 38 8.59 8.26 8.33
CA TRP A 38 10.01 8.28 7.96
C TRP A 38 10.95 8.75 9.08
N GLU A 39 10.59 9.82 9.80
CA GLU A 39 11.42 10.37 10.89
C GLU A 39 11.64 9.44 12.10
N PRO A 40 10.61 8.79 12.68
CA PRO A 40 10.81 7.89 13.81
C PRO A 40 11.64 6.66 13.42
N MET A 41 11.63 6.29 12.14
CA MET A 41 12.37 5.13 11.65
C MET A 41 13.89 5.38 11.61
N ILE A 42 14.34 6.59 11.29
CA ILE A 42 15.78 6.92 11.27
C ILE A 42 16.33 7.10 12.68
N THR A 43 15.62 7.84 13.54
CA THR A 43 16.07 8.14 14.91
C THR A 43 16.13 6.91 15.81
N TRP A 44 15.25 5.94 15.61
CA TRP A 44 15.27 4.69 16.35
C TRP A 44 16.51 3.84 16.05
N THR A 45 17.03 3.88 14.81
CA THR A 45 18.16 3.04 14.39
C THR A 45 19.53 3.44 14.94
N GLN A 46 19.73 4.73 15.23
CA GLN A 46 20.99 5.22 15.81
C GLN A 46 21.04 5.04 17.34
N GLY A 47 19.88 5.00 18.00
CA GLY A 47 19.79 4.84 19.45
C GLY A 47 20.19 3.44 19.95
N GLU A 48 20.00 2.41 19.13
CA GLU A 48 20.31 1.02 19.52
C GLU A 48 21.81 0.74 19.56
N GLU A 49 22.59 1.26 18.60
CA GLU A 49 24.05 1.06 18.58
C GLU A 49 24.74 1.69 19.80
N ALA A 50 24.27 2.86 20.25
CA ALA A 50 24.79 3.54 21.44
C ALA A 50 24.47 2.80 22.74
N ARG A 51 23.27 2.18 22.83
CA ARG A 51 22.89 1.35 23.98
C ARG A 51 23.73 0.08 24.07
N ASP A 52 23.93 -0.58 22.93
CA ASP A 52 24.76 -1.78 22.89
C ASP A 52 26.22 -1.48 23.26
N GLN A 53 26.75 -0.33 22.86
CA GLN A 53 28.07 0.12 23.29
C GLN A 53 28.14 0.30 24.81
N ALA A 54 27.18 1.01 25.39
CA ALA A 54 27.12 1.22 26.84
C ALA A 54 27.01 -0.12 27.59
N LEU A 55 26.27 -1.09 27.03
CA LEU A 55 26.12 -2.42 27.62
C LEU A 55 27.45 -3.21 27.61
N ILE A 56 28.23 -3.16 26.52
CA ILE A 56 29.54 -3.83 26.46
C ILE A 56 30.52 -3.16 27.42
N GLU A 57 30.53 -1.82 27.47
CA GLU A 57 31.37 -1.07 28.40
C GLU A 57 31.03 -1.38 29.86
N GLU A 58 29.74 -1.44 30.18
CA GLU A 58 29.25 -1.82 31.51
C GLU A 58 29.59 -3.28 31.84
N TRP A 59 29.35 -4.20 30.91
CA TRP A 59 29.63 -5.62 31.08
C TRP A 59 31.12 -5.88 31.33
N VAL A 60 32.02 -5.34 30.50
CA VAL A 60 33.47 -5.50 30.68
C VAL A 60 33.96 -4.75 31.92
N GLY A 61 33.42 -3.56 32.19
CA GLY A 61 33.83 -2.71 33.31
C GLY A 61 33.40 -3.25 34.68
N GLN A 62 32.21 -3.86 34.75
CA GLN A 62 31.61 -4.37 35.98
C GLN A 62 31.77 -5.89 36.15
N ALA A 63 32.29 -6.61 35.15
CA ALA A 63 32.56 -8.04 35.26
C ALA A 63 33.42 -8.34 36.50
N ARG A 64 32.88 -9.20 37.37
CA ARG A 64 33.53 -9.68 38.59
C ARG A 64 33.45 -11.20 38.62
N ILE A 65 34.60 -11.83 38.86
CA ILE A 65 34.69 -13.25 39.13
C ILE A 65 35.24 -13.36 40.56
N GLY A 66 34.38 -13.80 41.47
CA GLY A 66 34.67 -13.76 42.91
C GLY A 66 34.88 -12.32 43.40
N GLN A 67 36.07 -12.02 43.91
CA GLN A 67 36.43 -10.70 44.44
C GLN A 67 37.24 -9.83 43.48
N TYR A 68 37.64 -10.36 42.32
CA TYR A 68 38.53 -9.66 41.39
C TYR A 68 37.77 -9.12 40.18
N THR A 69 38.10 -7.88 39.81
CA THR A 69 37.69 -7.28 38.53
C THR A 69 38.81 -7.43 37.52
N LEU A 70 38.46 -7.41 36.22
CA LEU A 70 39.46 -7.41 35.15
C LEU A 70 40.48 -6.29 35.32
N ARG A 71 40.03 -5.10 35.72
CA ARG A 71 40.90 -3.96 36.05
C ARG A 71 41.90 -4.28 37.16
N SER A 72 41.47 -4.95 38.23
CA SER A 72 42.34 -5.34 39.33
C SER A 72 43.40 -6.35 38.88
N LEU A 73 43.00 -7.37 38.11
CA LEU A 73 43.91 -8.39 37.58
C LEU A 73 44.95 -7.79 36.61
N VAL A 74 44.53 -6.89 35.72
CA VAL A 74 45.43 -6.16 34.82
C VAL A 74 46.43 -5.33 35.59
N ASN A 75 46.00 -4.58 36.62
CA ASN A 75 46.91 -3.79 37.45
C ASN A 75 47.93 -4.65 38.19
N ASN A 76 47.52 -5.82 38.70
CA ASN A 76 48.43 -6.75 39.37
C ASN A 76 49.43 -7.36 38.38
N TYR A 77 49.00 -7.65 37.15
CA TYR A 77 49.88 -8.11 36.08
C TYR A 77 50.90 -7.03 35.67
N MET A 78 50.48 -5.77 35.53
CA MET A 78 51.38 -4.66 35.20
C MET A 78 52.42 -4.39 36.30
N LYS A 79 52.06 -4.60 37.58
CA LYS A 79 53.01 -4.54 38.69
C LYS A 79 54.02 -5.70 38.63
N ALA A 80 53.55 -6.91 38.29
CA ALA A 80 54.39 -8.10 38.19
C ALA A 80 55.34 -8.06 36.99
N SER A 81 54.95 -7.42 35.88
CA SER A 81 55.77 -7.35 34.65
C SER A 81 57.05 -6.51 34.80
N VAL A 82 57.23 -5.79 35.91
CA VAL A 82 58.40 -4.94 36.16
C VAL A 82 59.55 -5.72 36.83
N GLY A 83 59.32 -6.89 37.43
CA GLY A 83 60.35 -7.52 38.29
C GLY A 83 60.47 -9.04 38.28
N ASP A 84 59.44 -9.82 37.90
CA ASP A 84 59.51 -11.28 38.01
C ASP A 84 58.74 -12.02 36.90
N ASN A 85 59.49 -12.76 36.07
CA ASN A 85 58.96 -13.58 34.97
C ASN A 85 58.04 -14.72 35.44
N GLN A 86 58.27 -15.31 36.62
CA GLN A 86 57.41 -16.39 37.15
C GLN A 86 56.07 -15.82 37.60
N ASN A 87 56.08 -14.75 38.40
CA ASN A 87 54.87 -14.03 38.79
C ASN A 87 54.09 -13.52 37.58
N GLN A 88 54.79 -12.99 36.57
CA GLN A 88 54.14 -12.54 35.33
C GLN A 88 53.39 -13.68 34.62
N LYS A 89 53.97 -14.88 34.55
CA LYS A 89 53.31 -16.05 33.94
C LYS A 89 52.06 -16.48 34.72
N ILE A 90 52.12 -16.46 36.05
CA ILE A 90 50.98 -16.81 36.92
C ILE A 90 49.85 -15.79 36.70
N ARG A 91 50.15 -14.49 36.80
CA ARG A 91 49.17 -13.41 36.58
C ARG A 91 48.60 -13.40 35.17
N ARG A 92 49.40 -13.74 34.15
CA ARG A 92 48.91 -13.90 32.78
C ARG A 92 47.86 -15.01 32.69
N ARG A 93 48.10 -16.13 33.36
CA ARG A 93 47.16 -17.26 33.39
C ARG A 93 45.87 -16.89 34.11
N GLU A 94 45.94 -16.17 35.24
CA GLU A 94 44.75 -15.66 35.94
C GLU A 94 43.89 -14.77 35.03
N ILE A 95 44.51 -13.88 34.23
CA ILE A 95 43.78 -13.07 33.25
C ILE A 95 43.17 -13.96 32.16
N GLN A 96 43.90 -14.96 31.66
CA GLN A 96 43.37 -15.89 30.65
C GLN A 96 42.16 -16.67 31.16
N ASP A 97 42.24 -17.18 32.38
CA ASP A 97 41.14 -17.91 33.03
C ASP A 97 39.94 -16.97 33.26
N PHE A 98 40.18 -15.74 33.70
CA PHE A 98 39.14 -14.72 33.82
C PHE A 98 38.48 -14.40 32.46
N LEU A 99 39.27 -14.18 31.41
CA LEU A 99 38.75 -13.92 30.06
C LEU A 99 37.98 -15.13 29.52
N LYS A 100 38.43 -16.34 29.87
CA LYS A 100 37.73 -17.57 29.51
C LYS A 100 36.38 -17.66 30.18
N GLU A 101 36.32 -17.43 31.48
CA GLU A 101 35.06 -17.42 32.24
C GLU A 101 34.13 -16.29 31.81
N LEU A 102 34.68 -15.12 31.49
CA LEU A 102 33.92 -13.98 30.96
C LEU A 102 33.34 -14.31 29.57
N GLY A 103 34.13 -14.94 28.72
CA GLY A 103 33.78 -15.26 27.34
C GLY A 103 32.91 -16.50 27.19
N THR A 104 32.99 -17.47 28.11
CA THR A 104 32.06 -18.61 28.16
C THR A 104 30.75 -18.12 28.77
N PRO A 105 29.68 -17.92 27.99
CA PRO A 105 28.39 -17.61 28.59
C PRO A 105 27.98 -18.77 29.50
N VAL A 106 27.35 -18.46 30.63
CA VAL A 106 26.68 -19.45 31.53
C VAL A 106 25.61 -20.26 30.78
N SER A 107 25.37 -19.99 29.49
CA SER A 107 24.34 -20.60 28.65
C SER A 107 24.73 -21.91 27.94
N LEU A 108 25.95 -22.45 28.10
CA LEU A 108 26.27 -23.76 27.50
C LEU A 108 25.50 -24.92 28.16
N THR A 109 25.04 -24.74 29.41
CA THR A 109 24.27 -25.75 30.14
C THR A 109 22.76 -25.52 30.13
N GLU A 110 22.29 -24.28 29.96
CA GLU A 110 20.86 -23.96 29.93
C GLU A 110 20.54 -23.10 28.70
N SER A 111 20.10 -23.78 27.65
CA SER A 111 19.64 -23.23 26.36
C SER A 111 18.32 -22.46 26.46
N THR A 112 18.06 -21.77 27.56
CA THR A 112 16.71 -21.33 27.94
C THR A 112 16.77 -19.98 28.67
N TYR A 113 16.74 -18.91 27.87
CA TYR A 113 16.31 -17.54 28.23
C TYR A 113 17.17 -16.67 29.16
N LEU A 114 18.36 -16.24 28.73
CA LEU A 114 18.88 -14.90 29.09
C LEU A 114 19.09 -14.07 27.81
N PRO A 115 18.07 -13.32 27.36
CA PRO A 115 18.03 -12.69 26.04
C PRO A 115 18.94 -11.46 25.86
N LEU A 116 19.86 -11.15 26.79
CA LEU A 116 20.51 -9.84 26.85
C LEU A 116 22.04 -9.85 26.66
N LEU A 117 22.68 -11.01 26.59
CA LEU A 117 24.14 -11.06 26.48
C LEU A 117 24.58 -11.21 25.01
N PRO A 118 25.52 -10.37 24.52
CA PRO A 118 26.02 -10.46 23.16
C PRO A 118 26.81 -11.77 22.97
N VAL A 119 26.78 -12.32 21.75
CA VAL A 119 27.63 -13.48 21.41
C VAL A 119 29.06 -12.98 21.23
N VAL A 120 29.94 -13.34 22.16
CA VAL A 120 31.34 -12.91 22.14
C VAL A 120 32.18 -13.94 21.41
N TYR A 121 32.80 -13.53 20.30
CA TYR A 121 33.68 -14.41 19.52
C TYR A 121 35.10 -14.42 20.06
N ARG A 122 35.61 -13.24 20.41
CA ARG A 122 37.02 -13.06 20.79
C ARG A 122 37.16 -11.83 21.69
N ILE A 123 37.96 -11.97 22.73
CA ILE A 123 38.34 -10.88 23.62
C ILE A 123 39.84 -10.73 23.55
N GLU A 124 40.32 -9.55 23.13
CA GLU A 124 41.73 -9.22 23.08
C GLU A 124 42.04 -8.16 24.11
N LEU A 125 43.07 -8.40 24.90
CA LEU A 125 43.58 -7.45 25.86
C LEU A 125 44.92 -6.93 25.33
N LYS A 126 44.93 -5.69 24.86
CA LYS A 126 46.11 -5.02 24.31
C LYS A 126 46.67 -4.04 25.31
N PHE A 127 47.97 -4.16 25.56
CA PHE A 127 48.71 -3.25 26.40
C PHE A 127 49.32 -2.15 25.55
N LYS A 128 49.35 -0.93 26.06
CA LYS A 128 49.97 0.22 25.39
C LYS A 128 51.49 0.03 25.21
N GLN A 129 52.10 -0.72 26.12
CA GLN A 129 53.50 -1.07 26.05
C GLN A 129 53.72 -2.23 25.06
N GLU A 130 54.34 -1.95 23.90
CA GLU A 130 54.58 -2.94 22.83
C GLU A 130 55.35 -4.19 23.26
N LYS A 131 56.13 -4.10 24.35
CA LYS A 131 56.91 -5.22 24.88
C LYS A 131 56.03 -6.33 25.48
N ILE A 132 54.77 -6.04 25.81
CA ILE A 132 53.88 -7.01 26.44
C ILE A 132 52.97 -7.63 25.38
N PRO A 133 53.07 -8.94 25.10
CA PRO A 133 52.22 -9.57 24.10
C PRO A 133 50.76 -9.57 24.56
N PRO A 134 49.81 -9.31 23.65
CA PRO A 134 48.39 -9.26 23.98
C PRO A 134 47.93 -10.60 24.57
N ILE A 135 46.93 -10.53 25.44
CA ILE A 135 46.28 -11.71 26.00
C ILE A 135 44.98 -11.89 25.22
N ILE A 136 44.81 -13.04 24.58
CA ILE A 136 43.69 -13.31 23.68
C ILE A 136 42.92 -14.50 24.22
N TRP A 137 41.60 -14.37 24.27
CA TRP A 137 40.67 -15.47 24.41
C TRP A 137 39.82 -15.57 23.15
N ASP A 138 39.62 -16.79 22.66
CA ASP A 138 38.82 -17.10 21.48
C ASP A 138 37.77 -18.16 21.84
N SER A 139 36.53 -17.94 21.39
CA SER A 139 35.40 -18.85 21.58
C SER A 139 35.49 -20.10 20.71
N GLY A 140 36.24 -20.05 19.60
CA GLY A 140 36.26 -21.12 18.58
C GLY A 140 34.97 -21.23 17.75
N LEU A 141 34.02 -20.30 17.92
CA LEU A 141 32.79 -20.27 17.14
C LEU A 141 33.06 -19.82 15.70
N PRO A 142 32.33 -20.36 14.70
CA PRO A 142 32.48 -19.93 13.32
C PRO A 142 32.12 -18.45 13.17
N ARG A 143 33.05 -17.67 12.64
CA ARG A 143 32.90 -16.22 12.47
C ARG A 143 32.51 -15.93 11.03
N ALA A 144 31.29 -15.43 10.82
CA ALA A 144 30.92 -14.86 9.53
C ALA A 144 31.67 -13.53 9.34
N GLU A 145 32.47 -13.44 8.27
CA GLU A 145 33.17 -12.21 7.91
C GLU A 145 32.14 -11.07 7.69
N GLY A 146 32.34 -9.94 8.36
CA GLY A 146 31.44 -8.76 8.28
C GLY A 146 30.36 -8.67 9.36
N VAL A 147 30.06 -9.73 10.12
CA VAL A 147 29.02 -9.71 11.18
C VAL A 147 29.58 -9.35 12.56
N ALA A 148 30.87 -9.59 12.79
CA ALA A 148 31.51 -9.37 14.07
C ALA A 148 32.12 -7.96 14.17
N THR A 149 31.41 -7.05 14.83
CA THR A 149 31.92 -5.70 15.11
C THR A 149 32.96 -5.77 16.23
N SER A 150 34.13 -5.17 16.00
CA SER A 150 35.13 -4.94 17.05
C SER A 150 34.79 -3.68 17.83
N ARG A 151 34.70 -3.78 19.15
CA ARG A 151 34.52 -2.63 20.05
C ARG A 151 35.69 -2.54 21.00
N THR A 152 36.25 -1.34 21.14
CA THR A 152 37.39 -1.05 22.01
C THR A 152 36.88 -0.39 23.28
N VAL A 153 37.14 -1.00 24.43
CA VAL A 153 36.82 -0.51 25.77
C VAL A 153 38.13 -0.18 26.47
N ILE A 154 38.25 1.03 27.01
CA ILE A 154 39.42 1.47 27.76
C ILE A 154 39.25 1.03 29.21
N LEU A 155 40.06 0.07 29.67
CA LEU A 155 39.99 -0.41 31.07
C LEU A 155 40.84 0.42 32.01
N THR A 156 42.06 0.76 31.59
CA THR A 156 43.03 1.58 32.30
C THR A 156 43.84 2.39 31.29
N GLU A 157 44.60 3.38 31.76
CA GLU A 157 45.46 4.22 30.89
C GLU A 157 46.50 3.41 30.09
N GLU A 158 46.82 2.20 30.55
CA GLU A 158 47.84 1.32 29.97
C GLU A 158 47.26 0.11 29.23
N CYS A 159 45.94 -0.08 29.24
CA CYS A 159 45.30 -1.28 28.70
C CYS A 159 43.95 -1.00 28.03
N ILE A 160 43.81 -1.48 26.81
CA ILE A 160 42.56 -1.50 26.05
C ILE A 160 42.09 -2.95 25.88
N VAL A 161 40.79 -3.17 25.99
CA VAL A 161 40.18 -4.45 25.63
C VAL A 161 39.37 -4.28 24.36
N ILE A 162 39.64 -5.15 23.40
CA ILE A 162 38.90 -5.24 22.15
C ILE A 162 38.00 -6.46 22.25
N VAL A 163 36.70 -6.20 22.31
CA VAL A 163 35.69 -7.25 22.28
C VAL A 163 35.18 -7.37 20.85
N HIS A 164 35.34 -8.55 20.28
CA HIS A 164 34.68 -8.92 19.04
C HIS A 164 33.40 -9.67 19.38
N ALA A 165 32.28 -8.99 19.23
CA ALA A 165 30.98 -9.56 19.54
C ALA A 165 30.02 -9.38 18.37
N GLN A 166 29.08 -10.31 18.23
CA GLN A 166 27.88 -10.07 17.46
C GLN A 166 26.95 -9.19 18.28
N LEU A 167 26.78 -7.95 17.85
CA LEU A 167 25.79 -7.05 18.44
C LEU A 167 24.40 -7.54 18.05
N ARG A 168 23.50 -7.59 19.04
CA ARG A 168 22.11 -8.02 18.86
C ARG A 168 21.37 -7.11 17.89
N ALA A 169 21.72 -5.82 17.85
CA ALA A 169 21.22 -4.88 16.84
C ALA A 169 21.34 -5.39 15.40
N TYR A 170 22.29 -6.27 15.07
CA TYR A 170 22.38 -6.88 13.75
C TYR A 170 21.34 -8.01 13.53
N GLN A 171 21.09 -8.86 14.53
CA GLN A 171 20.07 -9.90 14.45
C GLN A 171 18.64 -9.32 14.53
N ASP A 172 18.45 -8.31 15.37
CA ASP A 172 17.19 -7.58 15.45
C ASP A 172 16.96 -6.79 14.15
N ARG A 173 18.00 -6.21 13.52
CA ARG A 173 17.91 -5.64 12.16
C ARG A 173 17.46 -6.66 11.13
N LEU A 174 17.99 -7.88 11.15
CA LEU A 174 17.59 -8.91 10.19
C LEU A 174 16.11 -9.32 10.37
N ARG A 175 15.67 -9.48 11.63
CA ARG A 175 14.26 -9.75 11.95
C ARG A 175 13.34 -8.57 11.61
N LEU A 176 13.79 -7.34 11.86
CA LEU A 176 13.06 -6.14 11.52
C LEU A 176 13.03 -5.90 10.02
N GLU A 177 14.06 -6.28 9.27
CA GLU A 177 14.05 -6.28 7.80
C GLU A 177 13.05 -7.29 7.26
N GLU A 178 12.99 -8.50 7.81
CA GLU A 178 11.97 -9.50 7.46
C GLU A 178 10.54 -9.02 7.82
N GLU A 179 10.36 -8.44 9.01
CA GLU A 179 9.09 -7.83 9.42
C GLU A 179 8.75 -6.62 8.56
N GLN A 180 9.72 -5.83 8.12
CA GLN A 180 9.51 -4.72 7.22
C GLN A 180 9.13 -5.20 5.83
N ILE A 181 9.73 -6.28 5.32
CA ILE A 181 9.29 -6.89 4.06
C ILE A 181 7.84 -7.32 4.22
N ARG A 182 7.49 -8.06 5.29
CA ARG A 182 6.11 -8.51 5.52
C ARG A 182 5.12 -7.35 5.71
N ARG A 183 5.48 -6.32 6.48
CA ARG A 183 4.66 -5.11 6.70
C ARG A 183 4.54 -4.29 5.42
N LYS A 184 5.61 -4.14 4.62
CA LYS A 184 5.59 -3.49 3.30
C LYS A 184 4.75 -4.29 2.31
N THR A 185 4.77 -5.61 2.34
CA THR A 185 3.91 -6.44 1.50
C THR A 185 2.45 -6.29 1.91
N ILE A 186 2.13 -6.30 3.21
CA ILE A 186 0.76 -6.10 3.70
C ILE A 186 0.27 -4.68 3.36
N LEU A 187 1.03 -3.63 3.69
CA LEU A 187 0.70 -2.24 3.36
C LEU A 187 0.60 -2.01 1.85
N GLY A 188 1.53 -2.56 1.07
CA GLY A 188 1.51 -2.50 -0.39
C GLY A 188 0.28 -3.20 -0.97
N SER A 189 -0.06 -4.38 -0.46
CA SER A 189 -1.27 -5.12 -0.87
C SER A 189 -2.56 -4.40 -0.47
N ALA A 190 -2.59 -3.75 0.71
CA ALA A 190 -3.73 -2.97 1.16
C ALA A 190 -3.93 -1.72 0.29
N LEU A 191 -2.85 -1.04 -0.09
CA LEU A 191 -2.90 0.09 -1.01
C LEU A 191 -3.40 -0.35 -2.40
N MET A 192 -2.89 -1.46 -2.93
CA MET A 192 -3.38 -2.04 -4.19
C MET A 192 -4.86 -2.47 -4.09
N GLY A 193 -5.29 -3.00 -2.95
CA GLY A 193 -6.69 -3.34 -2.69
C GLY A 193 -7.59 -2.10 -2.70
N MET A 194 -7.19 -1.03 -2.02
CA MET A 194 -7.94 0.22 -1.99
C MET A 194 -8.04 0.87 -3.37
N THR A 195 -6.98 0.86 -4.17
CA THR A 195 -7.03 1.39 -5.54
C THR A 195 -7.92 0.54 -6.44
N ALA A 196 -7.87 -0.78 -6.33
CA ALA A 196 -8.75 -1.68 -7.07
C ALA A 196 -10.24 -1.46 -6.70
N ILE A 197 -10.55 -1.28 -5.41
CA ILE A 197 -11.90 -0.95 -4.93
C ILE A 197 -12.37 0.39 -5.48
N GLY A 198 -11.51 1.42 -5.46
CA GLY A 198 -11.83 2.74 -6.02
C GLY A 198 -12.13 2.68 -7.52
N LEU A 199 -11.30 1.97 -8.29
CA LEU A 199 -11.52 1.76 -9.73
C LEU A 199 -12.80 0.96 -9.99
N ALA A 200 -13.05 -0.10 -9.22
CA ALA A 200 -14.28 -0.89 -9.33
C ALA A 200 -15.52 -0.03 -9.04
N TRP A 201 -15.46 0.85 -8.04
CA TRP A 201 -16.55 1.78 -7.73
C TRP A 201 -16.83 2.77 -8.87
N VAL A 202 -15.79 3.34 -9.48
CA VAL A 202 -15.93 4.24 -10.64
C VAL A 202 -16.53 3.50 -11.83
N LEU A 203 -16.10 2.27 -12.11
CA LEU A 203 -16.65 1.45 -13.18
C LEU A 203 -18.11 1.08 -12.91
N LEU A 204 -18.46 0.67 -11.69
CA LEU A 204 -19.82 0.32 -11.31
C LEU A 204 -20.76 1.52 -11.41
N THR A 205 -20.35 2.68 -10.89
CA THR A 205 -21.16 3.90 -10.98
C THR A 205 -21.32 4.37 -12.43
N GLY A 206 -20.27 4.27 -13.24
CA GLY A 206 -20.34 4.51 -14.68
C GLY A 206 -21.32 3.56 -15.39
N TRP A 207 -21.25 2.27 -15.08
CA TRP A 207 -22.13 1.25 -15.66
C TRP A 207 -23.59 1.46 -15.27
N ARG A 208 -23.83 1.84 -14.01
CA ARG A 208 -25.17 2.17 -13.51
C ARG A 208 -25.79 3.35 -14.27
N ILE A 209 -25.01 4.39 -14.53
CA ILE A 209 -25.43 5.55 -15.31
C ILE A 209 -25.70 5.17 -16.77
N ASP A 210 -24.89 4.28 -17.37
CA ASP A 210 -25.10 3.86 -18.77
C ASP A 210 -26.37 3.02 -18.94
N LEU A 211 -26.70 2.16 -17.97
CA LEU A 211 -27.96 1.41 -17.96
C LEU A 211 -29.18 2.35 -17.97
N GLU A 212 -29.15 3.41 -17.17
CA GLU A 212 -30.20 4.42 -17.17
C GLU A 212 -30.30 5.16 -18.50
N ARG A 213 -29.17 5.45 -19.16
CA ARG A 213 -29.16 6.08 -20.49
C ARG A 213 -29.81 5.18 -21.54
N ARG A 214 -29.55 3.86 -21.51
CA ARG A 214 -30.15 2.90 -22.43
C ARG A 214 -31.66 2.79 -22.23
N ALA A 215 -32.12 2.77 -20.97
CA ALA A 215 -33.55 2.75 -20.66
C ALA A 215 -34.27 4.00 -21.22
N ARG A 216 -33.67 5.18 -21.05
CA ARG A 216 -34.22 6.45 -21.60
C ARG A 216 -34.21 6.50 -23.13
N ARG A 217 -33.26 5.84 -23.80
CA ARG A 217 -33.24 5.76 -25.27
C ARG A 217 -34.40 4.91 -25.78
N ARG A 218 -34.64 3.73 -25.18
CA ARG A 218 -35.76 2.87 -25.56
C ARG A 218 -37.12 3.51 -25.33
N SER A 219 -37.29 4.27 -24.24
CA SER A 219 -38.55 4.99 -23.99
C SER A 219 -38.81 6.09 -25.01
N ARG A 220 -37.76 6.77 -25.51
CA ARG A 220 -37.88 7.75 -26.59
C ARG A 220 -38.22 7.09 -27.93
N GLU A 221 -37.55 6.00 -28.26
CA GLU A 221 -37.81 5.27 -29.51
C GLU A 221 -39.24 4.72 -29.56
N SER A 222 -39.72 4.11 -28.47
CA SER A 222 -41.11 3.64 -28.38
C SER A 222 -42.12 4.78 -28.47
N ALA A 223 -41.85 5.93 -27.83
CA ALA A 223 -42.72 7.10 -27.95
C ALA A 223 -42.78 7.66 -29.39
N LEU A 224 -41.65 7.65 -30.11
CA LEU A 224 -41.59 8.08 -31.51
C LEU A 224 -42.35 7.11 -32.43
N LEU A 225 -42.21 5.80 -32.21
CA LEU A 225 -42.94 4.79 -32.97
C LEU A 225 -44.45 4.90 -32.73
N ALA A 226 -44.89 5.03 -31.47
CA ALA A 226 -46.30 5.21 -31.13
C ALA A 226 -46.89 6.46 -31.82
N ARG A 227 -46.15 7.58 -31.81
CA ARG A 227 -46.58 8.81 -32.50
C ARG A 227 -46.66 8.64 -34.02
N SER A 228 -45.74 7.86 -34.60
CA SER A 228 -45.78 7.56 -36.03
C SER A 228 -46.98 6.67 -36.40
N GLU A 229 -47.35 5.74 -35.52
CA GLU A 229 -48.53 4.90 -35.72
C GLU A 229 -49.82 5.70 -35.60
N GLU A 230 -49.92 6.61 -34.62
CA GLU A 230 -51.06 7.52 -34.50
C GLU A 230 -51.25 8.37 -35.76
N LEU A 231 -50.15 8.93 -36.28
CA LEU A 231 -50.20 9.73 -37.50
C LEU A 231 -50.63 8.90 -38.72
N LYS A 232 -50.14 7.65 -38.83
CA LYS A 232 -50.58 6.72 -39.88
C LYS A 232 -52.06 6.40 -39.76
N ARG A 233 -52.57 6.12 -38.56
CA ARG A 233 -54.00 5.86 -38.33
C ARG A 233 -54.87 7.07 -38.67
N GLU A 234 -54.38 8.29 -38.46
CA GLU A 234 -55.08 9.51 -38.86
C GLU A 234 -55.13 9.64 -40.40
N LEU A 235 -54.00 9.39 -41.08
CA LEU A 235 -53.93 9.36 -42.54
C LEU A 235 -54.82 8.29 -43.15
N ASP A 236 -54.82 7.07 -42.58
CA ASP A 236 -55.67 5.96 -43.04
C ASP A 236 -57.16 6.30 -42.88
N ARG A 237 -57.55 6.90 -41.74
CA ARG A 237 -58.92 7.41 -41.52
C ARG A 237 -59.32 8.47 -42.54
N GLN A 238 -58.41 9.37 -42.89
CA GLN A 238 -58.66 10.38 -43.93
C GLN A 238 -58.81 9.75 -45.32
N ALA A 239 -57.99 8.76 -45.66
CA ALA A 239 -58.07 8.06 -46.94
C ALA A 239 -59.39 7.27 -47.08
N GLU A 240 -59.83 6.59 -46.01
CA GLU A 240 -61.11 5.89 -45.98
C GLU A 240 -62.30 6.85 -46.13
N PHE A 241 -62.27 8.00 -45.45
CA PHE A 241 -63.28 9.04 -45.60
C PHE A 241 -63.36 9.55 -47.04
N LEU A 242 -62.22 9.84 -47.67
CA LEU A 242 -62.17 10.26 -49.08
C LEU A 242 -62.64 9.17 -50.05
N ALA A 243 -62.32 7.90 -49.78
CA ALA A 243 -62.82 6.78 -50.59
C ALA A 243 -64.35 6.67 -50.51
N SER A 244 -64.93 6.84 -49.32
CA SER A 244 -66.39 6.81 -49.11
C SER A 244 -67.10 7.98 -49.82
N LEU A 245 -66.51 9.18 -49.78
CA LEU A 245 -67.00 10.35 -50.51
C LEU A 245 -67.01 10.13 -52.02
N ASN A 246 -65.99 9.48 -52.59
CA ASN A 246 -65.93 9.17 -54.02
C ASN A 246 -67.05 8.22 -54.47
N VAL A 247 -67.37 7.20 -53.67
CA VAL A 247 -68.50 6.28 -53.96
C VAL A 247 -69.83 7.04 -53.97
N VAL A 248 -70.03 7.90 -52.97
CA VAL A 248 -71.24 8.72 -52.84
C VAL A 248 -71.35 9.72 -54.00
N ALA A 249 -70.27 10.43 -54.33
CA ALA A 249 -70.22 11.35 -55.47
C ALA A 249 -70.52 10.63 -56.80
N GLY A 250 -70.00 9.42 -57.00
CA GLY A 250 -70.33 8.58 -58.16
C GLY A 250 -71.82 8.23 -58.23
N SER A 251 -72.45 7.89 -57.11
CA SER A 251 -73.89 7.64 -57.04
C SER A 251 -74.72 8.89 -57.35
N TYR A 252 -74.30 10.06 -56.87
CA TYR A 252 -74.97 11.33 -57.19
C TYR A 252 -74.81 11.70 -58.67
N ALA A 253 -73.63 11.50 -59.26
CA ALA A 253 -73.40 11.74 -60.68
C ALA A 253 -74.30 10.88 -61.56
N HIS A 254 -74.48 9.60 -61.22
CA HIS A 254 -75.37 8.69 -61.94
C HIS A 254 -76.85 9.11 -61.82
N ASN A 255 -77.29 9.53 -60.63
CA ASN A 255 -78.64 10.05 -60.42
C ASN A 255 -78.91 11.36 -61.18
N LEU A 256 -77.93 12.27 -61.20
CA LEU A 256 -78.01 13.50 -61.99
C LEU A 256 -78.10 13.22 -63.49
N GLN A 257 -77.36 12.23 -63.99
CA GLN A 257 -77.43 11.83 -65.40
C GLN A 257 -78.81 11.26 -65.76
N ASN A 258 -79.45 10.50 -64.86
CA ASN A 258 -80.82 10.01 -65.06
C ASN A 258 -81.87 11.14 -65.00
N LEU A 259 -81.63 12.19 -64.20
CA LEU A 259 -82.49 13.37 -64.14
C LEU A 259 -82.33 14.31 -65.34
N LEU A 260 -81.20 14.23 -66.07
CA LEU A 260 -80.88 15.07 -67.22
C LEU A 260 -81.14 14.40 -68.58
N LEU A 261 -81.65 13.17 -68.60
CA LEU A 261 -82.18 12.56 -69.83
C LEU A 261 -83.51 13.24 -70.18
N PRO A 262 -83.63 13.89 -71.36
CA PRO A 262 -84.87 14.56 -71.75
C PRO A 262 -86.02 13.55 -71.91
N PRO A 263 -87.25 13.86 -71.47
CA PRO A 263 -88.39 12.98 -71.62
C PRO A 263 -88.89 13.01 -73.07
N VAL A 264 -88.17 12.38 -73.99
CA VAL A 264 -88.58 12.27 -75.40
C VAL A 264 -89.83 11.38 -75.57
N GLY A 265 -90.20 10.59 -74.54
CA GLY A 265 -91.37 9.72 -74.59
C GLY A 265 -92.71 10.34 -74.14
N LEU A 266 -92.72 11.48 -73.45
CA LEU A 266 -93.94 12.04 -72.83
C LEU A 266 -94.65 13.10 -73.69
N ILE A 267 -94.02 13.57 -74.77
CA ILE A 267 -94.63 14.58 -75.67
C ILE A 267 -95.50 13.90 -76.75
N ASP A 268 -95.12 12.71 -77.22
CA ASP A 268 -95.90 11.97 -78.24
C ASP A 268 -97.24 11.46 -77.70
N GLU A 269 -97.35 11.16 -76.41
CA GLU A 269 -98.59 10.66 -75.82
C GLU A 269 -99.63 11.77 -75.56
N CYS A 270 -99.18 13.02 -75.39
CA CYS A 270 -100.07 14.18 -75.21
C CYS A 270 -100.56 14.81 -76.53
N LEU A 271 -99.89 14.57 -77.67
CA LEU A 271 -100.31 15.10 -78.97
C LEU A 271 -101.20 14.14 -79.78
N GLY A 272 -101.47 12.93 -79.29
CA GLY A 272 -102.36 11.95 -79.92
C GLY A 272 -103.84 12.09 -79.55
N GLN A 273 -104.24 13.08 -78.75
CA GLN A 273 -105.59 13.18 -78.20
C GLN A 273 -106.31 14.53 -78.36
N ILE A 274 -105.89 15.37 -79.33
CA ILE A 274 -106.65 16.57 -79.74
C ILE A 274 -106.71 16.68 -81.26
#